data_AF-A0A1Q3TNK6-F1
#
_entry.id   AF-A0A1Q3TNK6-F1
#
_cell.length_a   1.000
_cell.length_b   1.000
_cell.length_c   1.000
_cell.angle_alpha   90.00
_cell.angle_beta   90.00
_cell.angle_gamma   90.00
#
_symmetry.space_group_name_H-M   'P 1'
#
loop_
_entity.id
_entity.type
_entity.pdbx_description
1 polymer ?
#
loop_
_entity_poly.entity_id
_entity_poly.type
_entity_poly.pdbx_seq_one_letter_code
_entity_poly.pdbx_strand_id
1 'polypeptide(L)'
;MLIKVLSGALMLVAVIMGLKQGYAMVTAKPEMVAMFDKWHFNKTALLINGLITMLSALLILHPKTFLWGNFLMAAGILLIICFHLQGRDLKGVLIEIPFLLINLVLLYLHHPLKS
;
A
#
# COMPACT_ATOMS: atom_id res chain seq x y z
N MET A 1 -9.45 18.50 16.79
CA MET A 1 -8.09 18.83 16.29
C MET A 1 -7.13 17.65 16.37
N LEU A 2 -7.05 16.93 17.51
CA LEU A 2 -6.19 15.74 17.66
C LEU A 2 -6.40 14.69 16.56
N ILE A 3 -7.66 14.35 16.23
CA ILE A 3 -8.00 13.38 15.17
C ILE A 3 -7.48 13.82 13.79
N LYS A 4 -7.53 15.13 13.48
CA LYS A 4 -7.02 15.67 12.21
C LYS A 4 -5.49 15.58 12.13
N VAL A 5 -4.79 15.84 13.24
CA VAL A 5 -3.33 15.68 13.33
C VAL A 5 -2.93 14.21 13.19
N LEU A 6 -3.63 13.31 13.89
CA LEU A 6 -3.38 11.88 13.81
C LEU A 6 -3.64 11.32 12.41
N SER A 7 -4.78 11.66 11.80
CA SER A 7 -5.10 11.27 10.43
C SER A 7 -4.08 11.82 9.44
N GLY A 8 -3.66 13.07 9.59
CA GLY A 8 -2.59 13.67 8.78
C GLY A 8 -1.25 12.95 8.91
N ALA A 9 -0.82 12.63 10.13
CA ALA A 9 0.42 11.89 10.36
C ALA A 9 0.35 10.46 9.76
N LEU A 10 -0.73 9.73 10.01
CA LEU A 10 -0.95 8.40 9.44
C LEU A 10 -0.99 8.43 7.91
N MET A 11 -1.63 9.45 7.33
CA MET A 11 -1.72 9.64 5.90
C MET A 11 -0.33 9.86 5.29
N LEU A 12 0.49 10.72 5.89
CA LEU A 12 1.85 10.95 5.42
C LEU A 12 2.70 9.67 5.51
N VAL A 13 2.58 8.91 6.60
CA VAL A 13 3.27 7.62 6.73
C VAL A 13 2.83 6.66 5.62
N ALA A 14 1.52 6.49 5.41
CA ALA A 14 0.99 5.62 4.36
C ALA A 14 1.48 6.02 2.97
N VAL A 15 1.49 7.32 2.66
CA VAL A 15 1.94 7.84 1.37
C VAL A 15 3.44 7.63 1.17
N ILE A 16 4.27 7.99 2.16
CA ILE A 16 5.74 7.82 2.07
C ILE A 16 6.09 6.35 1.91
N MET A 17 5.46 5.47 2.67
CA MET A 17 5.69 4.03 2.58
C MET A 17 5.21 3.46 1.25
N GLY A 18 4.02 3.84 0.79
CA GLY A 18 3.48 3.42 -0.51
C GLY A 18 4.36 3.86 -1.68
N LEU A 19 4.83 5.12 -1.67
CA LEU A 19 5.77 5.61 -2.68
C LEU A 19 7.11 4.86 -2.64
N LYS A 20 7.67 4.62 -1.45
CA LYS A 20 8.92 3.88 -1.27
C LYS A 20 8.80 2.43 -1.77
N GLN A 21 7.70 1.76 -1.44
CA GLN A 21 7.45 0.38 -1.86
C GLN A 21 7.20 0.31 -3.37
N GLY A 22 6.32 1.17 -3.90
CA GLY A 22 6.06 1.22 -5.34
C GLY A 22 7.30 1.55 -6.16
N TYR A 23 8.14 2.47 -5.69
CA TYR A 23 9.43 2.76 -6.34
C TYR A 23 10.39 1.56 -6.31
N ALA A 24 10.46 0.82 -5.20
CA ALA A 24 11.26 -0.40 -5.11
C ALA A 24 10.80 -1.49 -6.11
N MET A 25 9.50 -1.56 -6.38
CA MET A 25 8.93 -2.47 -7.39
C MET A 25 9.26 -2.02 -8.81
N VAL A 26 9.06 -0.73 -9.12
CA VAL A 26 9.35 -0.16 -10.45
C VAL A 26 10.84 -0.25 -10.80
N THR A 27 11.72 -0.03 -9.83
CA THR A 27 13.18 -0.16 -10.00
C THR A 27 13.66 -1.62 -9.95
N ALA A 28 12.74 -2.59 -9.80
CA ALA A 28 13.03 -4.00 -9.74
C ALA A 28 14.16 -4.33 -8.74
N LYS A 29 14.06 -3.78 -7.52
CA LYS A 29 15.02 -4.08 -6.46
C LYS A 29 15.14 -5.60 -6.26
N PRO A 30 16.35 -6.14 -6.05
CA PRO A 30 16.57 -7.58 -5.95
C PRO A 30 15.64 -8.28 -4.97
N GLU A 31 15.34 -7.64 -3.83
CA GLU A 31 14.45 -8.17 -2.80
C GLU A 31 12.99 -8.28 -3.29
N MET A 32 12.49 -7.26 -4.01
CA MET A 32 11.13 -7.27 -4.57
C MET A 32 11.03 -8.27 -5.73
N VAL A 33 12.07 -8.37 -6.56
CA VAL A 33 12.11 -9.38 -7.63
C VAL A 33 12.08 -10.78 -7.04
N ALA A 34 12.94 -11.09 -6.06
CA ALA A 34 12.99 -12.41 -5.43
C ALA A 34 11.70 -12.77 -4.69
N MET A 35 10.97 -11.78 -4.15
CA MET A 35 9.68 -11.99 -3.50
C MET A 35 8.58 -12.32 -4.52
N PHE A 36 8.46 -11.51 -5.58
CA PHE A 36 7.41 -11.67 -6.59
C PHE A 36 7.65 -12.86 -7.53
N ASP A 37 8.91 -13.24 -7.75
CA ASP A 37 9.28 -14.41 -8.55
C ASP A 37 8.76 -15.72 -7.92
N LYS A 38 8.66 -15.79 -6.58
CA LYS A 38 8.02 -16.92 -5.87
C LYS A 38 6.56 -17.11 -6.25
N TRP A 39 5.90 -16.08 -6.75
CA TRP A 39 4.51 -16.10 -7.20
C TRP A 39 4.40 -16.09 -8.73
N HIS A 40 5.50 -16.37 -9.44
CA HIS A 40 5.59 -16.38 -10.89
C HIS A 40 5.23 -15.04 -11.56
N PHE A 41 5.39 -13.93 -10.84
CA PHE A 41 5.22 -12.61 -11.43
C PHE A 41 6.44 -12.26 -12.29
N ASN A 42 6.19 -11.92 -13.56
CA ASN A 42 7.23 -11.38 -14.41
C ASN A 42 7.56 -9.91 -14.03
N LYS A 43 8.69 -9.41 -14.54
CA LYS A 43 9.14 -8.03 -14.27
C LYS A 43 8.11 -6.96 -14.68
N THR A 44 7.33 -7.23 -15.71
CA THR A 44 6.27 -6.32 -16.18
C THR A 44 5.14 -6.23 -15.16
N ALA A 45 4.68 -7.36 -14.61
CA ALA A 45 3.65 -7.41 -13.58
C ALA A 45 4.13 -6.74 -12.28
N LEU A 46 5.39 -6.95 -11.90
CA LEU A 46 6.02 -6.25 -10.78
C LEU A 46 6.00 -4.73 -10.98
N LEU A 47 6.40 -4.25 -12.16
CA LEU A 47 6.41 -2.83 -12.51
C LEU A 47 5.00 -2.24 -12.47
N ILE A 48 4.01 -2.92 -13.07
CA ILE A 48 2.61 -2.47 -13.07
C ILE A 48 2.09 -2.35 -11.63
N ASN A 49 2.33 -3.35 -10.78
CA ASN A 49 1.90 -3.28 -9.39
C ASN A 49 2.60 -2.14 -8.61
N GLY A 50 3.88 -1.89 -8.92
CA GLY A 50 4.61 -0.73 -8.40
C GLY A 50 3.99 0.60 -8.79
N LEU A 51 3.64 0.77 -10.07
CA LEU A 51 2.97 1.98 -10.56
C LEU A 51 1.59 2.17 -9.93
N ILE A 52 0.80 1.10 -9.80
CA ILE A 52 -0.51 1.14 -9.12
C ILE A 52 -0.34 1.56 -7.66
N THR A 53 0.67 1.04 -6.96
CA THR A 53 0.96 1.39 -5.57
C THR A 53 1.33 2.87 -5.44
N MET A 54 2.20 3.38 -6.32
CA MET A 54 2.57 4.81 -6.33
C MET A 54 1.37 5.70 -6.65
N LEU A 55 0.55 5.32 -7.63
CA LEU A 55 -0.67 6.05 -7.98
C LEU A 55 -1.64 6.10 -6.79
N SER A 56 -1.83 4.98 -6.10
CA SER A 56 -2.68 4.90 -4.91
C SER A 56 -2.21 5.87 -3.83
N ALA A 57 -0.90 5.91 -3.56
CA ALA A 57 -0.31 6.86 -2.62
C ALA A 57 -0.55 8.33 -3.04
N LEU A 58 -0.42 8.66 -4.33
CA LEU A 58 -0.72 10.02 -4.81
C LEU A 58 -2.21 10.38 -4.67
N LEU A 59 -3.13 9.42 -4.91
CA LEU A 59 -4.57 9.63 -4.75
C LEU A 59 -4.96 9.86 -3.28
N ILE A 60 -4.23 9.29 -2.32
CA ILE A 60 -4.47 9.52 -0.89
C ILE A 60 -4.21 10.98 -0.51
N LEU A 61 -3.28 11.68 -1.16
CA LEU A 61 -2.97 13.08 -0.82
C LEU A 61 -4.10 14.06 -1.09
N HIS A 62 -5.04 13.72 -1.99
CA HIS A 62 -6.10 14.64 -2.39
C HIS A 62 -7.46 14.25 -1.76
N PRO A 63 -8.16 15.17 -1.05
CA PRO A 63 -9.44 14.87 -0.38
C PRO A 63 -10.55 14.25 -1.23
N LYS A 64 -10.57 14.53 -2.54
CA LYS A 64 -11.58 14.00 -3.47
C LYS A 64 -11.32 12.55 -3.86
N THR A 65 -10.05 12.14 -3.87
CA THR A 65 -9.61 10.80 -4.28
C THR A 65 -9.17 9.94 -3.11
N PHE A 66 -9.19 10.46 -1.88
CA PHE A 66 -8.76 9.78 -0.66
C PHE A 66 -9.34 8.37 -0.48
N LEU A 67 -10.65 8.22 -0.70
CA LEU A 67 -11.32 6.92 -0.63
C LEU A 67 -10.73 5.92 -1.64
N TRP A 68 -10.60 6.34 -2.89
CA TRP A 68 -10.07 5.53 -3.98
C TRP A 68 -8.61 5.17 -3.79
N GLY A 69 -7.79 6.12 -3.32
CA GLY A 69 -6.38 5.87 -3.03
C GLY A 69 -6.18 4.83 -1.92
N ASN A 70 -6.88 4.98 -0.78
CA ASN A 70 -6.82 4.00 0.30
C ASN A 70 -7.40 2.64 -0.13
N PHE A 71 -8.49 2.63 -0.89
CA PHE A 71 -9.08 1.40 -1.42
C PHE A 71 -8.12 0.64 -2.33
N LEU A 72 -7.51 1.32 -3.31
CA LEU A 72 -6.56 0.69 -4.23
C LEU A 72 -5.34 0.17 -3.51
N MET A 73 -4.80 0.92 -2.54
CA MET A 73 -3.66 0.46 -1.73
C MET A 73 -4.04 -0.74 -0.87
N ALA A 74 -5.19 -0.69 -0.18
CA ALA A 74 -5.68 -1.81 0.63
C ALA A 74 -5.94 -3.07 -0.22
N ALA A 75 -6.53 -2.92 -1.41
CA ALA A 75 -6.76 -4.02 -2.34
C ALA A 75 -5.43 -4.63 -2.82
N GLY A 76 -4.44 -3.80 -3.13
CA GLY A 76 -3.09 -4.25 -3.48
C GLY A 76 -2.45 -5.06 -2.34
N ILE A 77 -2.45 -4.53 -1.12
CA ILE A 77 -1.89 -5.23 0.06
C ILE A 77 -2.65 -6.53 0.33
N LEU A 78 -3.97 -6.54 0.24
CA LEU A 78 -4.78 -7.75 0.41
C LEU A 78 -4.41 -8.81 -0.63
N LEU A 79 -4.20 -8.43 -1.88
CA LEU A 79 -3.75 -9.35 -2.92
C LEU A 79 -2.39 -9.98 -2.57
N ILE A 80 -1.45 -9.17 -2.07
CA ILE A 80 -0.13 -9.65 -1.61
C ILE A 80 -0.28 -10.62 -0.43
N ILE A 81 -1.16 -10.32 0.53
CA ILE A 81 -1.49 -11.23 1.65
C ILE A 81 -2.03 -12.57 1.11
N CYS A 82 -2.93 -12.56 0.13
CA CYS A 82 -3.43 -13.78 -0.49
C CYS A 82 -2.31 -14.62 -1.11
N PHE A 83 -1.32 -14.00 -1.76
CA PHE A 83 -0.16 -14.71 -2.29
C PHE A 83 0.76 -15.28 -1.19
N HIS A 84 0.98 -14.56 -0.09
CA HIS A 84 1.69 -15.12 1.06
C HIS A 84 0.94 -16.31 1.67
N LEU A 85 -0.38 -16.23 1.82
CA LEU A 85 -1.20 -17.32 2.34
C LEU A 85 -1.15 -18.54 1.41
N GLN A 86 -1.19 -18.35 0.10
CA GLN A 86 -1.02 -19.42 -0.88
C GLN A 86 0.33 -20.13 -0.72
N GLY A 87 1.40 -19.36 -0.46
CA GLY A 87 2.74 -19.88 -0.15
C GLY A 87 2.94 -20.37 1.29
N ARG A 88 1.88 -20.40 2.13
CA ARG A 88 1.92 -20.69 3.57
C ARG A 88 2.92 -19.83 4.36
N ASP A 89 3.24 -18.64 3.87
CA ASP A 89 4.18 -17.70 4.49
C ASP A 89 3.46 -16.77 5.47
N LEU A 90 3.19 -17.27 6.67
CA LEU A 90 2.55 -16.50 7.73
C LEU A 90 3.38 -15.30 8.19
N LYS A 91 4.71 -15.35 8.04
CA LYS A 91 5.58 -14.22 8.40
C LYS A 91 5.35 -13.05 7.46
N GLY A 92 5.26 -13.29 6.17
CA GLY A 92 4.91 -12.28 5.17
C GLY A 92 3.53 -11.66 5.44
N VAL A 93 2.53 -12.48 5.74
CA VAL A 93 1.18 -11.99 6.12
C VAL A 93 1.23 -11.03 7.31
N LEU A 94 1.96 -11.39 8.37
CA LEU A 94 2.09 -10.55 9.57
C LEU A 94 2.77 -9.20 9.29
N ILE A 95 3.67 -9.14 8.30
CA ILE A 95 4.32 -7.90 7.88
C ILE A 95 3.34 -6.99 7.13
N GLU A 96 2.44 -7.57 6.32
CA GLU A 96 1.50 -6.80 5.47
C GLU A 96 0.25 -6.31 6.24
N ILE A 97 -0.18 -7.03 7.29
CA ILE A 97 -1.38 -6.68 8.08
C ILE A 97 -1.35 -5.24 8.62
N PRO A 98 -0.27 -4.74 9.25
CA PRO A 98 -0.21 -3.35 9.71
C PRO A 98 -0.48 -2.33 8.60
N PHE A 99 0.02 -2.56 7.39
CA PHE A 99 -0.19 -1.66 6.25
C PHE A 99 -1.64 -1.67 5.76
N LEU A 100 -2.26 -2.86 5.73
CA LEU A 100 -3.68 -2.98 5.44
C LEU A 100 -4.52 -2.21 6.47
N LEU A 101 -4.24 -2.42 7.75
CA LEU A 101 -4.94 -1.74 8.84
C LEU A 101 -4.81 -0.22 8.79
N ILE A 102 -3.62 0.30 8.46
CA ILE A 102 -3.43 1.76 8.31
C ILE A 102 -4.39 2.34 7.27
N ASN A 103 -4.54 1.70 6.10
CA ASN A 103 -5.46 2.17 5.05
C ASN A 103 -6.93 2.12 5.50
N LEU A 104 -7.33 1.07 6.21
CA LEU A 104 -8.69 0.96 6.76
C LEU A 104 -8.96 1.98 7.86
N VAL A 105 -7.98 2.22 8.74
CA VAL A 105 -8.05 3.26 9.78
C VAL A 105 -8.14 4.65 9.14
N LEU A 106 -7.35 4.92 8.10
CA LEU A 106 -7.42 6.18 7.36
C LEU A 106 -8.80 6.41 6.74
N LEU A 107 -9.41 5.38 6.16
CA LEU A 107 -10.79 5.46 5.67
C LEU A 107 -11.79 5.82 6.77
N TYR A 108 -11.65 5.21 7.95
CA TYR A 108 -12.50 5.50 9.10
C TYR A 108 -12.27 6.92 9.66
N LEU A 109 -11.01 7.37 9.75
CA LEU A 109 -10.65 8.70 10.27
C LEU A 109 -10.95 9.85 9.29
N HIS A 110 -11.23 9.52 8.03
CA HIS A 110 -11.44 10.47 6.93
C HIS A 110 -10.22 11.38 6.66
N HIS A 111 -10.27 12.08 5.53
CA HIS A 111 -9.17 12.94 5.09
C HIS A 111 -9.01 14.15 6.05
N PRO A 112 -7.80 14.46 6.55
CA PRO A 112 -7.58 15.49 7.59
C PRO A 112 -8.01 16.91 7.18
N LEU A 113 -7.89 17.23 5.89
CA LEU A 113 -8.32 18.52 5.31
C LEU A 113 -9.83 18.60 4.98
N LYS A 114 -10.54 17.47 5.01
CA LYS A 114 -12.00 17.46 4.80
C LYS A 114 -12.61 17.59 6.20
N SER A 115 -13.19 18.75 6.49
CA SER A 115 -13.80 19.01 7.80
C SER A 115 -15.15 18.33 7.94
#